data_AF-A0A9W6B9S0-F1
#
_entry.id   AF-A0A9W6B9S0-F1
#
_cell.length_a   1.000
_cell.length_b   1.000
_cell.length_c   1.000
_cell.angle_alpha   90.00
_cell.angle_beta   90.00
_cell.angle_gamma   90.00
#
_symmetry.space_group_name_H-M   'P 1'
#
loop_
_entity.id
_entity.type
_entity.pdbx_description
1 polymer ?
#
loop_
_entity_poly.entity_id
_entity_poly.type
_entity_poly.pdbx_seq_one_letter_code
_entity_poly.pdbx_strand_id
1 'polypeptide(L)'
;MQPLRVGTALSALLTRGGAACSHAASTCTVAGLSAPSSGNPTSSADACTAPLATPGQSAVPAQPLTGLAAGSTPGHGRTLWPLAAAPLQPRVAKGHVRYMGTTSNLDEAAQASGLSKPTVSEDVLARVKDHGLIHTAGLIGGKWADVASDKSTFEVRNPATGAVIATLPRMRADETRAAIAAAHAVLPQWRDLPARERAAILRKWHDLIQEHKADIAALMTLECGKPTAEALAEIASGAASVDWFSGEAVRVCGDVLEPPLRDRRMLVLKQPVGVVGAITPWNFPMSMITRKVAPALAAGCTVVLKPAELTPLTAIALAELAERAGLPDGCLNLVMGDAAAIGHELVSSDTVRKLGFTGSTAVGRLLAAGAGQGVKRISLELGGNAPVLVFEDADLELAAKGIVASALRNAGQTCICANRVFVHDKVYDKLAEAVTALTSKLKVGDGSEAGVTLGPLITPAALEKVTGHVTDAVSKGAKLLLGGSRPELPPPLQGGNFFAPTVIGEATIDMRCFKEETFGPLIPLFRFSDDDEAVLLANTTEYGLAAYFYTRDLARAWRVAEKLEYGMIGLNEVAITSEVAPFGGVKASGLGREQSKYGLAEFLDVKYVCMGLGYAPTGAGP
;
A
#
# COMPACT_ATOMS: atom_id res chain seq x y z
N MET A 1 -14.08 46.54 13.21
CA MET A 1 -15.41 47.16 13.04
C MET A 1 -16.07 46.53 11.81
N GLN A 2 -17.40 46.33 11.86
CA GLN A 2 -18.30 45.79 10.81
C GLN A 2 -17.92 44.46 10.10
N PRO A 3 -18.71 43.38 10.30
CA PRO A 3 -18.66 42.16 9.50
C PRO A 3 -19.68 42.18 8.34
N LEU A 4 -19.35 41.52 7.23
CA LEU A 4 -20.28 41.26 6.12
C LEU A 4 -20.96 39.89 6.27
N ARG A 5 -22.27 39.86 5.97
CA ARG A 5 -23.15 38.69 6.15
C ARG A 5 -23.04 37.73 4.96
N VAL A 6 -23.05 36.43 5.23
CA VAL A 6 -23.51 35.41 4.28
C VAL A 6 -24.64 34.63 4.94
N GLY A 7 -25.84 34.72 4.37
CA GLY A 7 -27.04 34.11 4.90
C GLY A 7 -27.32 32.73 4.32
N THR A 8 -27.61 31.79 5.21
CA THR A 8 -28.86 31.01 5.22
C THR A 8 -29.34 30.39 3.88
N ALA A 9 -28.92 29.15 3.63
CA ALA A 9 -29.57 28.23 2.68
C ALA A 9 -29.61 26.78 3.19
N LEU A 10 -29.86 26.55 4.49
CA LEU A 10 -29.97 25.21 5.06
C LEU A 10 -30.86 25.15 6.33
N SER A 11 -32.13 25.58 6.24
CA SER A 11 -33.10 25.44 7.35
C SER A 11 -34.56 25.32 6.87
N ALA A 12 -34.79 24.70 5.70
CA ALA A 12 -36.10 24.65 5.05
C ALA A 12 -36.65 23.23 4.81
N LEU A 13 -36.04 22.19 5.39
CA LEU A 13 -36.33 20.78 5.07
C LEU A 13 -36.60 19.86 6.28
N LEU A 14 -36.71 20.40 7.51
CA LEU A 14 -36.94 19.62 8.74
C LEU A 14 -38.03 20.17 9.68
N THR A 15 -39.02 20.90 9.16
CA THR A 15 -40.19 21.36 9.96
C THR A 15 -41.50 21.31 9.18
N ARG A 16 -42.09 20.11 9.02
CA ARG A 16 -43.54 19.90 8.78
C ARG A 16 -43.92 18.45 9.08
N GLY A 17 -44.59 18.22 10.21
CA GLY A 17 -45.00 16.87 10.62
C GLY A 17 -45.23 16.71 12.12
N GLY A 18 -46.00 17.61 12.74
CA GLY A 18 -46.29 17.54 14.18
C GLY A 18 -47.64 18.13 14.57
N ALA A 19 -48.64 17.26 14.73
CA ALA A 19 -49.88 17.40 15.52
C ALA A 19 -50.58 16.03 15.47
N ALA A 20 -51.08 15.39 16.54
CA ALA A 20 -51.52 15.88 17.84
C ALA A 20 -51.70 14.71 18.85
N CYS A 21 -51.77 15.06 20.14
CA CYS A 21 -52.39 14.30 21.24
C CYS A 21 -51.79 12.91 21.64
N SER A 22 -51.91 12.44 22.89
CA SER A 22 -51.97 13.09 24.22
C SER A 22 -52.03 11.97 25.28
N HIS A 23 -51.32 12.13 26.41
CA HIS A 23 -51.62 11.53 27.73
C HIS A 23 -52.05 10.05 27.81
N ALA A 24 -51.22 9.21 28.45
CA ALA A 24 -51.53 8.63 29.77
C ALA A 24 -50.45 7.64 30.23
N ALA A 25 -50.14 7.64 31.53
CA ALA A 25 -49.44 6.55 32.19
C ALA A 25 -50.44 5.53 32.75
N SER A 26 -50.06 4.25 32.86
CA SER A 26 -50.43 3.36 33.97
C SER A 26 -49.83 1.95 33.85
N THR A 27 -49.49 1.40 35.00
CA THR A 27 -49.07 0.01 35.25
C THR A 27 -50.21 -1.01 35.09
N CYS A 28 -49.92 -2.26 34.71
CA CYS A 28 -50.22 -3.46 35.51
C CYS A 28 -49.64 -4.76 34.93
N THR A 29 -49.85 -5.89 35.63
CA THR A 29 -48.97 -7.07 35.62
C THR A 29 -49.76 -8.40 35.61
N VAL A 30 -49.08 -9.51 35.26
CA VAL A 30 -49.38 -10.94 35.56
C VAL A 30 -50.46 -11.69 34.74
N ALA A 31 -50.01 -12.74 34.03
CA ALA A 31 -50.45 -14.17 34.10
C ALA A 31 -49.89 -14.93 32.87
N GLY A 32 -49.48 -16.20 32.90
CA GLY A 32 -49.38 -17.22 33.96
C GLY A 32 -49.48 -18.63 33.35
N LEU A 33 -48.86 -19.64 33.99
CA LEU A 33 -48.92 -21.10 33.67
C LEU A 33 -48.17 -21.58 32.39
N SER A 34 -47.55 -22.76 32.28
CA SER A 34 -46.78 -23.68 33.16
C SER A 34 -46.63 -25.02 32.42
N ALA A 35 -45.43 -25.62 32.35
CA ALA A 35 -45.20 -26.98 31.82
C ALA A 35 -45.67 -28.08 32.82
N PRO A 36 -45.92 -29.33 32.37
CA PRO A 36 -44.92 -30.43 32.44
C PRO A 36 -45.03 -31.48 31.28
N SER A 37 -44.21 -32.54 31.13
CA SER A 37 -42.79 -32.83 31.43
C SER A 37 -42.33 -34.16 30.77
N SER A 38 -41.02 -34.46 30.80
CA SER A 38 -40.36 -35.81 30.92
C SER A 38 -40.69 -36.97 29.95
N GLY A 39 -39.65 -37.54 29.31
CA GLY A 39 -39.71 -38.91 28.74
C GLY A 39 -38.52 -39.33 27.84
N ASN A 40 -37.56 -40.06 28.40
CA ASN A 40 -36.49 -40.85 27.72
C ASN A 40 -36.09 -41.97 28.72
N PRO A 41 -35.45 -43.11 28.38
CA PRO A 41 -34.86 -43.54 27.10
C PRO A 41 -35.14 -45.02 26.69
N THR A 42 -34.48 -45.54 25.64
CA THR A 42 -33.75 -46.85 25.54
C THR A 42 -33.82 -47.60 24.18
N SER A 43 -32.62 -47.83 23.62
CA SER A 43 -32.05 -49.07 23.04
C SER A 43 -32.61 -49.82 21.80
N SER A 44 -31.70 -50.63 21.23
CA SER A 44 -31.77 -51.56 20.08
C SER A 44 -31.82 -50.91 18.68
N ALA A 45 -31.24 -51.46 17.61
CA ALA A 45 -30.14 -52.41 17.30
C ALA A 45 -30.51 -53.07 15.95
N ASP A 46 -29.49 -53.51 15.21
CA ASP A 46 -29.56 -54.30 13.97
C ASP A 46 -30.21 -53.63 12.74
N ALA A 47 -29.89 -53.96 11.48
CA ALA A 47 -28.70 -54.42 10.76
C ALA A 47 -29.21 -54.92 9.38
N CYS A 48 -28.57 -54.52 8.27
CA CYS A 48 -28.51 -55.19 6.95
C CYS A 48 -27.95 -54.19 5.91
N THR A 49 -26.66 -54.27 5.57
CA THR A 49 -26.05 -55.06 4.47
C THR A 49 -26.11 -54.37 3.09
N ALA A 50 -24.94 -54.30 2.46
CA ALA A 50 -24.69 -53.64 1.17
C ALA A 50 -25.04 -54.57 -0.04
N PRO A 51 -24.67 -54.20 -1.28
CA PRO A 51 -23.30 -54.54 -1.68
C PRO A 51 -22.54 -53.44 -2.45
N LEU A 52 -21.21 -53.57 -2.38
CA LEU A 52 -20.24 -52.87 -3.23
C LEU A 52 -20.29 -53.38 -4.68
N ALA A 53 -19.89 -52.52 -5.63
CA ALA A 53 -19.35 -52.94 -6.92
C ALA A 53 -18.06 -52.15 -7.22
N THR A 54 -17.01 -52.86 -7.61
CA THR A 54 -15.64 -52.37 -7.83
C THR A 54 -15.38 -51.94 -9.30
N PRO A 55 -14.27 -51.25 -9.62
CA PRO A 55 -14.19 -50.40 -10.81
C PRO A 55 -13.85 -51.15 -12.11
N GLY A 56 -14.47 -50.71 -13.22
CA GLY A 56 -14.17 -51.16 -14.58
C GLY A 56 -13.26 -50.20 -15.35
N GLN A 57 -12.25 -50.75 -16.03
CA GLN A 57 -11.31 -50.01 -16.88
C GLN A 57 -11.79 -49.91 -18.34
N SER A 58 -11.65 -48.73 -18.95
CA SER A 58 -11.45 -48.57 -20.41
C SER A 58 -10.93 -47.14 -20.67
N ALA A 59 -9.64 -46.91 -20.91
CA ALA A 59 -8.91 -47.24 -22.14
C ALA A 59 -9.51 -46.58 -23.41
N VAL A 60 -9.17 -45.31 -23.63
CA VAL A 60 -9.39 -44.61 -24.91
C VAL A 60 -8.20 -44.93 -25.84
N PRO A 61 -8.42 -45.45 -27.06
CA PRO A 61 -7.32 -45.82 -27.94
C PRO A 61 -6.78 -44.61 -28.72
N ALA A 62 -5.46 -44.43 -28.67
CA ALA A 62 -4.73 -43.71 -29.71
C ALA A 62 -4.40 -44.68 -30.86
N GLN A 63 -4.56 -44.24 -32.11
CA GLN A 63 -3.97 -44.89 -33.28
C GLN A 63 -3.35 -43.86 -34.24
N PRO A 64 -2.14 -44.11 -34.77
CA PRO A 64 -1.45 -43.18 -35.67
C PRO A 64 -1.18 -43.71 -37.10
N LEU A 65 -0.55 -42.85 -37.92
CA LEU A 65 0.30 -43.13 -39.10
C LEU A 65 -0.29 -43.23 -40.54
N THR A 66 0.14 -42.23 -41.35
CA THR A 66 0.74 -42.33 -42.72
C THR A 66 -0.08 -42.68 -43.98
N GLY A 67 0.21 -41.97 -45.09
CA GLY A 67 -0.10 -42.42 -46.47
C GLY A 67 0.01 -41.36 -47.58
N LEU A 68 1.16 -41.28 -48.27
CA LEU A 68 1.50 -40.38 -49.40
C LEU A 68 0.74 -40.61 -50.73
N ALA A 69 0.49 -39.53 -51.50
CA ALA A 69 0.68 -39.38 -52.96
C ALA A 69 0.29 -37.94 -53.39
N ALA A 70 1.11 -37.07 -53.99
CA ALA A 70 1.85 -37.13 -55.27
C ALA A 70 0.98 -36.84 -56.52
N GLY A 71 1.14 -35.64 -57.11
CA GLY A 71 0.54 -35.20 -58.39
C GLY A 71 1.12 -33.85 -58.82
N SER A 72 1.54 -33.69 -60.08
CA SER A 72 2.57 -32.72 -60.47
C SER A 72 2.27 -31.89 -61.74
N THR A 73 2.48 -30.57 -61.64
CA THR A 73 3.00 -29.62 -62.68
C THR A 73 2.24 -29.45 -64.02
N PRO A 74 2.58 -28.43 -64.87
CA PRO A 74 3.37 -27.19 -64.64
C PRO A 74 2.74 -25.86 -65.16
N GLY A 75 3.28 -24.74 -64.65
CA GLY A 75 3.82 -23.68 -65.52
C GLY A 75 2.96 -22.45 -65.85
N HIS A 76 3.39 -21.28 -65.36
CA HIS A 76 4.19 -20.31 -66.15
C HIS A 76 4.81 -19.27 -65.21
N GLY A 77 6.12 -19.03 -65.33
CA GLY A 77 6.84 -18.09 -64.45
C GLY A 77 7.04 -16.73 -65.08
N ARG A 78 7.30 -15.71 -64.24
CA ARG A 78 8.16 -14.57 -64.55
C ARG A 78 8.81 -14.05 -63.27
N THR A 79 10.12 -13.87 -63.34
CA THR A 79 10.99 -13.31 -62.30
C THR A 79 10.90 -11.79 -62.26
N LEU A 80 11.13 -11.17 -61.09
CA LEU A 80 12.25 -10.23 -60.83
C LEU A 80 12.16 -9.52 -59.45
N TRP A 81 13.32 -9.47 -58.78
CA TRP A 81 13.74 -8.59 -57.67
C TRP A 81 13.01 -8.59 -56.29
N PRO A 82 13.75 -8.74 -55.17
CA PRO A 82 13.24 -8.46 -53.82
C PRO A 82 13.42 -6.98 -53.45
N LEU A 83 12.36 -6.33 -52.96
CA LEU A 83 12.45 -5.05 -52.26
C LEU A 83 12.43 -5.30 -50.75
N ALA A 84 13.61 -5.21 -50.13
CA ALA A 84 13.72 -5.12 -48.69
C ALA A 84 13.38 -3.70 -48.24
N ALA A 85 12.28 -3.54 -47.49
CA ALA A 85 11.88 -2.28 -46.86
C ALA A 85 12.03 -2.37 -45.34
N ALA A 86 13.21 -1.99 -44.84
CA ALA A 86 13.44 -1.76 -43.41
C ALA A 86 12.82 -0.41 -42.98
N PRO A 87 12.47 -0.23 -41.69
CA PRO A 87 11.55 0.83 -41.27
C PRO A 87 12.19 2.23 -41.20
N LEU A 88 11.42 3.24 -41.57
CA LEU A 88 11.75 4.66 -41.38
C LEU A 88 11.59 5.05 -39.90
N GLN A 89 12.71 5.15 -39.18
CA GLN A 89 12.77 5.87 -37.90
C GLN A 89 12.95 7.38 -38.14
N PRO A 90 12.15 8.26 -37.50
CA PRO A 90 12.46 9.69 -37.46
C PRO A 90 13.64 9.93 -36.50
N ARG A 91 14.82 10.22 -37.06
CA ARG A 91 16.00 10.66 -36.28
C ARG A 91 15.77 12.06 -35.71
N VAL A 92 15.29 12.14 -34.47
CA VAL A 92 15.45 13.35 -33.65
C VAL A 92 16.82 13.29 -32.98
N ALA A 93 17.77 14.10 -33.45
CA ALA A 93 19.10 14.17 -32.87
C ALA A 93 19.07 14.88 -31.51
N LYS A 94 19.01 14.12 -30.40
CA LYS A 94 19.31 14.65 -29.06
C LYS A 94 20.81 14.94 -28.94
N GLY A 95 21.20 16.16 -29.28
CA GLY A 95 22.57 16.65 -29.09
C GLY A 95 22.94 16.62 -27.61
N HIS A 96 23.85 15.72 -27.24
CA HIS A 96 24.41 15.67 -25.89
C HIS A 96 25.43 16.80 -25.73
N VAL A 97 25.01 17.90 -25.09
CA VAL A 97 25.95 18.91 -24.60
C VAL A 97 26.62 18.36 -23.35
N ARG A 98 27.85 17.84 -23.50
CA ARG A 98 28.71 17.55 -22.35
C ARG A 98 29.09 18.87 -21.69
N TYR A 99 28.57 19.12 -20.49
CA TYR A 99 29.02 20.23 -19.65
C TYR A 99 30.35 19.83 -18.96
N MET A 100 31.48 20.03 -19.66
CA MET A 100 32.79 20.13 -19.01
C MET A 100 33.13 21.62 -18.86
N GLY A 101 32.69 22.19 -17.74
CA GLY A 101 32.98 23.57 -17.36
C GLY A 101 33.50 23.60 -15.92
N THR A 102 34.69 24.15 -15.72
CA THR A 102 35.34 24.24 -14.40
C THR A 102 34.58 25.17 -13.45
N THR A 103 34.28 24.65 -12.26
CA THR A 103 33.75 25.41 -11.13
C THR A 103 34.80 26.40 -10.59
N SER A 104 34.59 27.70 -10.80
CA SER A 104 35.30 28.73 -10.03
C SER A 104 34.57 30.08 -9.96
N ASN A 105 33.85 30.50 -11.02
CA ASN A 105 33.31 31.87 -11.11
C ASN A 105 31.78 31.98 -10.95
N LEU A 106 31.07 30.89 -10.64
CA LEU A 106 29.60 30.90 -10.40
C LEU A 106 29.23 30.65 -8.92
N ASP A 107 30.20 30.25 -8.09
CA ASP A 107 29.97 29.92 -6.68
C ASP A 107 30.05 31.16 -5.79
N GLU A 108 30.96 32.10 -6.09
CA GLU A 108 31.09 33.39 -5.38
C GLU A 108 29.82 34.25 -5.50
N ALA A 109 29.17 34.26 -6.68
CA ALA A 109 27.91 34.99 -6.89
C ALA A 109 26.71 34.32 -6.20
N ALA A 110 26.76 33.00 -5.94
CA ALA A 110 25.70 32.27 -5.26
C ALA A 110 25.74 32.49 -3.74
N GLN A 111 26.94 32.49 -3.14
CA GLN A 111 27.13 32.72 -1.70
C GLN A 111 26.60 34.09 -1.24
N ALA A 112 26.61 35.10 -2.11
CA ALA A 112 26.08 36.44 -1.81
C ALA A 112 24.55 36.51 -1.62
N SER A 113 23.79 35.45 -1.94
CA SER A 113 22.32 35.48 -1.95
C SER A 113 21.63 34.82 -0.74
N GLY A 114 22.37 34.10 0.10
CA GLY A 114 21.82 33.39 1.27
C GLY A 114 20.88 32.22 0.97
N LEU A 115 20.61 31.91 -0.31
CA LEU A 115 19.76 30.80 -0.74
C LEU A 115 20.60 29.52 -0.86
N SER A 116 20.23 28.46 -0.13
CA SER A 116 20.83 27.15 -0.32
C SER A 116 20.38 26.57 -1.67
N LYS A 117 21.32 26.34 -2.59
CA LYS A 117 21.07 25.51 -3.77
C LYS A 117 20.74 24.08 -3.33
N PRO A 118 19.93 23.33 -4.10
CA PRO A 118 19.78 21.89 -3.90
C PRO A 118 21.13 21.17 -4.01
N THR A 119 21.39 20.24 -3.10
CA THR A 119 22.70 19.56 -2.94
C THR A 119 22.50 18.12 -2.48
N VAL A 120 23.55 17.31 -2.59
CA VAL A 120 23.62 15.93 -2.11
C VAL A 120 24.95 15.74 -1.38
N SER A 121 25.00 14.86 -0.36
CA SER A 121 26.22 14.62 0.43
C SER A 121 27.17 13.62 -0.23
N GLU A 122 28.45 13.72 0.11
CA GLU A 122 29.50 12.75 -0.30
C GLU A 122 29.17 11.31 0.12
N ASP A 123 28.45 11.12 1.23
CA ASP A 123 28.04 9.79 1.72
C ASP A 123 27.02 9.11 0.78
N VAL A 124 26.15 9.89 0.12
CA VAL A 124 25.27 9.39 -0.95
C VAL A 124 26.10 9.06 -2.20
N LEU A 125 26.96 10.00 -2.63
CA LEU A 125 27.80 9.83 -3.84
C LEU A 125 28.76 8.64 -3.74
N ALA A 126 29.25 8.32 -2.54
CA ALA A 126 30.14 7.19 -2.28
C ALA A 126 29.42 5.83 -2.26
N ARG A 127 28.12 5.79 -1.96
CA ARG A 127 27.34 4.54 -1.80
C ARG A 127 26.52 4.16 -3.02
N VAL A 128 26.09 5.15 -3.81
CA VAL A 128 25.34 4.95 -5.05
C VAL A 128 26.33 4.87 -6.21
N LYS A 129 26.28 3.79 -7.00
CA LYS A 129 27.18 3.56 -8.13
C LYS A 129 26.72 4.27 -9.38
N ASP A 130 25.43 4.20 -9.69
CA ASP A 130 24.85 4.99 -10.78
C ASP A 130 24.42 6.37 -10.28
N HIS A 131 25.32 7.34 -10.43
CA HIS A 131 25.05 8.75 -10.11
C HIS A 131 23.92 9.36 -10.95
N GLY A 132 23.53 8.74 -12.07
CA GLY A 132 22.35 9.13 -12.83
C GLY A 132 21.03 8.89 -12.07
N LEU A 133 21.02 8.16 -10.96
CA LEU A 133 19.85 8.02 -10.08
C LEU A 133 19.71 9.16 -9.07
N ILE A 134 20.70 10.06 -8.99
CA ILE A 134 20.80 11.11 -7.99
C ILE A 134 20.38 12.44 -8.62
N HIS A 135 19.17 12.88 -8.33
CA HIS A 135 18.71 14.24 -8.66
C HIS A 135 18.37 15.00 -7.39
N THR A 136 18.59 16.32 -7.42
CA THR A 136 18.19 17.25 -6.37
C THR A 136 16.98 18.09 -6.79
N ALA A 137 16.04 17.44 -7.49
CA ALA A 137 14.96 18.06 -8.26
C ALA A 137 13.68 17.21 -8.22
N GLY A 138 12.52 17.84 -8.44
CA GLY A 138 11.27 17.13 -8.79
C GLY A 138 11.16 16.90 -10.30
N LEU A 139 10.19 16.10 -10.75
CA LEU A 139 9.99 15.77 -12.17
C LEU A 139 8.63 16.30 -12.65
N ILE A 140 8.62 17.21 -13.61
CA ILE A 140 7.39 17.84 -14.12
C ILE A 140 7.41 17.79 -15.65
N GLY A 141 6.54 16.97 -16.25
CA GLY A 141 6.41 16.87 -17.70
C GLY A 141 7.70 16.47 -18.42
N GLY A 142 8.44 15.48 -17.90
CA GLY A 142 9.73 15.04 -18.47
C GLY A 142 10.90 16.00 -18.24
N LYS A 143 10.79 16.89 -17.25
CA LYS A 143 11.83 17.86 -16.89
C LYS A 143 12.11 17.85 -15.39
N TRP A 144 13.38 17.71 -15.05
CA TRP A 144 13.87 17.85 -13.69
C TRP A 144 13.88 19.34 -13.30
N ALA A 145 13.06 19.70 -12.31
CA ALA A 145 12.89 21.04 -11.77
C ALA A 145 13.55 21.15 -10.38
N ASP A 146 14.66 21.86 -10.31
CA ASP A 146 15.54 22.03 -9.14
C ASP A 146 15.20 23.26 -8.29
N VAL A 147 14.41 24.21 -8.81
CA VAL A 147 14.03 25.44 -8.11
C VAL A 147 12.50 25.53 -7.95
N ALA A 148 12.04 25.66 -6.71
CA ALA A 148 10.64 25.97 -6.38
C ALA A 148 10.31 27.45 -6.71
N SER A 149 9.03 27.77 -6.95
CA SER A 149 8.58 29.10 -7.38
C SER A 149 8.94 30.23 -6.40
N ASP A 150 8.95 29.94 -5.09
CA ASP A 150 9.40 30.82 -4.01
C ASP A 150 10.89 30.68 -3.65
N LYS A 151 11.62 29.82 -4.38
CA LYS A 151 13.04 29.44 -4.16
C LYS A 151 13.33 28.77 -2.81
N SER A 152 12.31 28.33 -2.08
CA SER A 152 12.50 27.64 -0.80
C SER A 152 12.95 26.19 -0.99
N THR A 153 13.66 25.68 0.01
CA THR A 153 14.20 24.31 0.04
C THR A 153 13.84 23.60 1.35
N PHE A 154 14.09 22.29 1.40
CA PHE A 154 14.06 21.50 2.63
C PHE A 154 15.21 20.49 2.64
N GLU A 155 15.61 20.08 3.85
CA GLU A 155 16.68 19.11 4.07
C GLU A 155 16.11 17.70 4.24
N VAL A 156 16.77 16.72 3.63
CA VAL A 156 16.63 15.29 3.93
C VAL A 156 17.77 14.91 4.86
N ARG A 157 17.47 14.23 5.97
CA ARG A 157 18.45 13.90 7.01
C ARG A 157 18.50 12.40 7.28
N ASN A 158 19.70 11.86 7.46
CA ASN A 158 19.89 10.47 7.85
C ASN A 158 19.46 10.28 9.32
N PRO A 159 18.45 9.43 9.62
CA PRO A 159 17.91 9.27 10.98
C PRO A 159 18.87 8.57 11.95
N ALA A 160 19.94 7.92 11.46
CA ALA A 160 20.97 7.27 12.28
C ALA A 160 22.02 8.26 12.82
N THR A 161 22.25 9.38 12.13
CA THR A 161 23.33 10.35 12.47
C THR A 161 22.85 11.78 12.65
N GLY A 162 21.65 12.12 12.15
CA GLY A 162 21.13 13.48 12.07
C GLY A 162 21.72 14.33 10.94
N ALA A 163 22.71 13.81 10.19
CA ALA A 163 23.39 14.53 9.11
C ALA A 163 22.46 14.80 7.92
N VAL A 164 22.63 15.96 7.27
CA VAL A 164 21.93 16.28 6.02
C VAL A 164 22.54 15.45 4.89
N ILE A 165 21.70 14.69 4.18
CA ILE A 165 22.10 13.87 3.02
C ILE A 165 21.70 14.48 1.69
N ALA A 166 20.65 15.32 1.68
CA ALA A 166 20.28 16.12 0.52
C ALA A 166 19.54 17.41 0.91
N THR A 167 19.59 18.40 0.03
CA THR A 167 18.72 19.59 0.05
C THR A 167 17.91 19.59 -1.25
N LEU A 168 16.60 19.74 -1.16
CA LEU A 168 15.66 19.65 -2.28
C LEU A 168 14.76 20.90 -2.39
N PRO A 169 14.25 21.25 -3.58
CA PRO A 169 13.25 22.30 -3.74
C PRO A 169 11.97 21.97 -2.95
N ARG A 170 11.45 22.96 -2.22
CA ARG A 170 10.20 22.83 -1.46
C ARG A 170 9.01 23.28 -2.31
N MET A 171 8.66 22.46 -3.28
CA MET A 171 7.56 22.71 -4.21
C MET A 171 6.21 22.91 -3.50
N ARG A 172 5.32 23.68 -4.14
CA ARG A 172 4.03 24.12 -3.60
C ARG A 172 2.92 23.93 -4.66
N ALA A 173 1.95 24.83 -4.70
CA ALA A 173 0.79 24.72 -5.56
C ALA A 173 1.10 25.01 -7.05
N ASP A 174 2.08 25.85 -7.37
CA ASP A 174 2.43 26.18 -8.77
C ASP A 174 2.98 24.97 -9.52
N GLU A 175 3.94 24.28 -8.91
CA GLU A 175 4.53 23.05 -9.45
C GLU A 175 3.49 21.93 -9.52
N THR A 176 2.61 21.84 -8.51
CA THR A 176 1.52 20.85 -8.50
C THR A 176 0.55 21.11 -9.66
N ARG A 177 0.17 22.36 -9.95
CA ARG A 177 -0.63 22.72 -11.13
C ARG A 177 0.08 22.39 -12.44
N ALA A 178 1.37 22.69 -12.54
CA ALA A 178 2.17 22.36 -13.72
C ALA A 178 2.24 20.83 -13.96
N ALA A 179 2.43 20.04 -12.90
CA ALA A 179 2.43 18.58 -12.94
C ALA A 179 1.06 18.00 -13.33
N ILE A 180 -0.04 18.53 -12.77
CA ILE A 180 -1.41 18.13 -13.15
C ILE A 180 -1.69 18.45 -14.63
N ALA A 181 -1.26 19.63 -15.11
CA ALA A 181 -1.42 20.02 -16.51
C ALA A 181 -0.62 19.11 -17.46
N ALA A 182 0.63 18.78 -17.12
CA ALA A 182 1.45 17.84 -17.88
C ALA A 182 0.83 16.43 -17.91
N ALA A 183 0.41 15.91 -16.75
CA ALA A 183 -0.27 14.62 -16.63
C ALA A 183 -1.56 14.55 -17.45
N HIS A 184 -2.31 15.65 -17.55
CA HIS A 184 -3.51 15.72 -18.37
C HIS A 184 -3.22 15.77 -19.86
N ALA A 185 -2.20 16.53 -20.28
CA ALA A 185 -1.85 16.71 -21.70
C ALA A 185 -1.44 15.39 -22.38
N VAL A 186 -0.69 14.53 -21.68
CA VAL A 186 -0.22 13.24 -22.22
C VAL A 186 -1.21 12.08 -22.01
N LEU A 187 -2.25 12.26 -21.18
CA LEU A 187 -3.22 11.20 -20.85
C LEU A 187 -3.88 10.54 -22.07
N PRO A 188 -4.33 11.25 -23.12
CA PRO A 188 -4.91 10.60 -24.30
C PRO A 188 -3.89 9.69 -25.00
N GLN A 189 -2.67 10.18 -25.22
CA GLN A 189 -1.59 9.39 -25.83
C GLN A 189 -1.31 8.11 -25.03
N TRP A 190 -1.17 8.21 -23.71
CA TRP A 190 -0.85 7.07 -22.85
C TRP A 190 -1.99 6.04 -22.76
N ARG A 191 -3.23 6.51 -22.56
CA ARG A 191 -4.41 5.64 -22.45
C ARG A 191 -4.65 4.85 -23.73
N ASP A 192 -4.49 5.52 -24.87
CA ASP A 192 -4.88 4.99 -26.17
C ASP A 192 -3.80 4.07 -26.78
N LEU A 193 -2.61 3.94 -26.14
CA LEU A 193 -1.66 2.86 -26.41
C LEU A 193 -2.28 1.48 -26.17
N PRO A 194 -1.95 0.46 -26.99
CA PRO A 194 -2.29 -0.93 -26.70
C PRO A 194 -1.76 -1.36 -25.32
N ALA A 195 -2.58 -2.11 -24.57
CA ALA A 195 -2.23 -2.55 -23.22
C ALA A 195 -0.91 -3.34 -23.14
N ARG A 196 -0.54 -4.06 -24.22
CA ARG A 196 0.74 -4.79 -24.32
C ARG A 196 1.96 -3.86 -24.41
N GLU A 197 1.82 -2.66 -24.97
CA GLU A 197 2.89 -1.67 -25.04
C GLU A 197 3.11 -1.01 -23.67
N ARG A 198 2.03 -0.66 -22.96
CA ARG A 198 2.11 -0.21 -21.56
C ARG A 198 2.74 -1.28 -20.65
N ALA A 199 2.34 -2.55 -20.83
CA ALA A 199 2.92 -3.69 -20.13
C ALA A 199 4.43 -3.82 -20.39
N ALA A 200 4.89 -3.66 -21.64
CA ALA A 200 6.32 -3.73 -21.97
C ALA A 200 7.14 -2.63 -21.29
N ILE A 201 6.62 -1.41 -21.19
CA ILE A 201 7.26 -0.30 -20.46
C ILE A 201 7.32 -0.59 -18.96
N LEU A 202 6.22 -1.05 -18.35
CA LEU A 202 6.21 -1.45 -16.94
C LEU A 202 7.18 -2.61 -16.65
N ARG A 203 7.26 -3.60 -17.54
CA ARG A 203 8.19 -4.72 -17.41
C ARG A 203 9.64 -4.24 -17.48
N LYS A 204 9.97 -3.34 -18.40
CA LYS A 204 11.31 -2.71 -18.47
C LYS A 204 11.62 -1.89 -17.22
N TRP A 205 10.63 -1.21 -16.63
CA TRP A 205 10.79 -0.50 -15.35
C TRP A 205 11.09 -1.46 -14.19
N HIS A 206 10.38 -2.60 -14.10
CA HIS A 206 10.73 -3.68 -13.17
C HIS A 206 12.18 -4.16 -13.38
N ASP A 207 12.58 -4.45 -14.62
CA ASP A 207 13.90 -5.00 -14.90
C ASP A 207 15.03 -4.02 -14.51
N LEU A 208 14.83 -2.71 -14.78
CA LEU A 208 15.73 -1.63 -14.35
C LEU A 208 15.79 -1.47 -12.81
N ILE A 209 14.64 -1.57 -12.12
CA ILE A 209 14.61 -1.57 -10.65
C ILE A 209 15.45 -2.71 -10.07
N GLN A 210 15.40 -3.90 -10.69
CA GLN A 210 16.16 -5.07 -10.24
C GLN A 210 17.66 -4.97 -10.56
N GLU A 211 18.02 -4.31 -11.66
CA GLU A 211 19.40 -3.96 -12.02
C GLU A 211 20.02 -3.00 -10.98
N HIS A 212 19.29 -1.94 -10.63
CA HIS A 212 19.77 -0.88 -9.73
C HIS A 212 19.44 -1.10 -8.24
N LYS A 213 18.94 -2.28 -7.84
CA LYS A 213 18.47 -2.56 -6.46
C LYS A 213 19.49 -2.27 -5.36
N ALA A 214 20.80 -2.37 -5.63
CA ALA A 214 21.83 -2.06 -4.65
C ALA A 214 21.91 -0.55 -4.35
N ASP A 215 21.80 0.27 -5.39
CA ASP A 215 21.83 1.74 -5.28
C ASP A 215 20.53 2.26 -4.63
N ILE A 216 19.38 1.69 -5.01
CA ILE A 216 18.09 1.99 -4.38
C ILE A 216 18.10 1.59 -2.89
N ALA A 217 18.70 0.44 -2.54
CA ALA A 217 18.82 0.01 -1.15
C ALA A 217 19.71 0.95 -0.33
N ALA A 218 20.78 1.47 -0.92
CA ALA A 218 21.65 2.45 -0.28
C ALA A 218 20.91 3.77 0.01
N LEU A 219 20.21 4.33 -0.99
CA LEU A 219 19.38 5.53 -0.82
C LEU A 219 18.32 5.32 0.28
N MET A 220 17.55 4.24 0.18
CA MET A 220 16.50 3.90 1.14
C MET A 220 17.05 3.72 2.57
N THR A 221 18.20 3.07 2.72
CA THR A 221 18.86 2.89 4.03
C THR A 221 19.30 4.23 4.61
N LEU A 222 19.86 5.13 3.81
CA LEU A 222 20.31 6.45 4.25
C LEU A 222 19.16 7.36 4.70
N GLU A 223 18.03 7.38 3.99
CA GLU A 223 16.92 8.29 4.29
C GLU A 223 15.89 7.70 5.27
N CYS A 224 15.61 6.40 5.19
CA CYS A 224 14.63 5.73 6.06
C CYS A 224 15.27 5.09 7.31
N GLY A 225 16.58 4.84 7.31
CA GLY A 225 17.32 4.21 8.40
C GLY A 225 17.22 2.69 8.50
N LYS A 226 16.29 2.04 7.78
CA LYS A 226 16.06 0.60 7.89
C LYS A 226 17.30 -0.23 7.47
N PRO A 227 17.53 -1.43 8.02
CA PRO A 227 18.62 -2.29 7.61
C PRO A 227 18.63 -2.57 6.10
N THR A 228 19.81 -2.64 5.49
CA THR A 228 19.98 -2.85 4.04
C THR A 228 19.30 -4.14 3.56
N ALA A 229 19.26 -5.17 4.41
CA ALA A 229 18.54 -6.42 4.14
C ALA A 229 17.00 -6.22 4.05
N GLU A 230 16.43 -5.36 4.90
CA GLU A 230 15.01 -4.98 4.81
C GLU A 230 14.74 -4.07 3.60
N ALA A 231 15.66 -3.16 3.27
CA ALA A 231 15.55 -2.33 2.07
C ALA A 231 15.54 -3.19 0.79
N LEU A 232 16.42 -4.19 0.70
CA LEU A 232 16.43 -5.17 -0.41
C LEU A 232 15.14 -6.01 -0.46
N ALA A 233 14.58 -6.40 0.68
CA ALA A 233 13.30 -7.11 0.75
C ALA A 233 12.11 -6.23 0.30
N GLU A 234 12.11 -4.94 0.68
CA GLU A 234 11.14 -3.98 0.17
C GLU A 234 11.27 -3.81 -1.35
N ILE A 235 12.50 -3.69 -1.87
CA ILE A 235 12.73 -3.54 -3.32
C ILE A 235 12.20 -4.74 -4.08
N ALA A 236 12.44 -5.97 -3.59
CA ALA A 236 11.87 -7.18 -4.19
C ALA A 236 10.33 -7.15 -4.20
N SER A 237 9.69 -6.77 -3.10
CA SER A 237 8.22 -6.68 -3.01
C SER A 237 7.64 -5.57 -3.89
N GLY A 238 8.27 -4.40 -3.90
CA GLY A 238 7.88 -3.27 -4.73
C GLY A 238 8.06 -3.56 -6.21
N ALA A 239 9.13 -4.24 -6.60
CA ALA A 239 9.39 -4.68 -7.97
C ALA A 239 8.36 -5.73 -8.43
N ALA A 240 8.08 -6.74 -7.60
CA ALA A 240 7.05 -7.75 -7.89
C ALA A 240 5.67 -7.10 -8.16
N SER A 241 5.36 -6.00 -7.47
CA SER A 241 4.15 -5.20 -7.72
C SER A 241 4.13 -4.59 -9.13
N VAL A 242 5.27 -4.07 -9.61
CA VAL A 242 5.40 -3.54 -10.98
C VAL A 242 5.23 -4.66 -12.03
N ASP A 243 5.86 -5.81 -11.81
CA ASP A 243 5.74 -6.97 -12.71
C ASP A 243 4.30 -7.49 -12.78
N TRP A 244 3.65 -7.67 -11.61
CA TRP A 244 2.26 -8.06 -11.49
C TRP A 244 1.33 -7.15 -12.30
N PHE A 245 1.43 -5.84 -12.12
CA PHE A 245 0.58 -4.89 -12.86
C PHE A 245 0.96 -4.76 -14.34
N SER A 246 2.20 -5.07 -14.75
CA SER A 246 2.54 -5.26 -16.16
C SER A 246 1.73 -6.41 -16.77
N GLY A 247 1.54 -7.51 -16.03
CA GLY A 247 0.69 -8.63 -16.40
C GLY A 247 -0.80 -8.28 -16.41
N GLU A 248 -1.29 -7.61 -15.36
CA GLU A 248 -2.72 -7.26 -15.25
C GLU A 248 -3.17 -6.18 -16.24
N ALA A 249 -2.26 -5.35 -16.76
CA ALA A 249 -2.56 -4.38 -17.83
C ALA A 249 -3.28 -5.02 -19.03
N VAL A 250 -2.90 -6.25 -19.41
CA VAL A 250 -3.53 -6.99 -20.53
C VAL A 250 -4.72 -7.88 -20.11
N ARG A 251 -5.17 -7.81 -18.85
CA ARG A 251 -6.29 -8.59 -18.30
C ARG A 251 -7.49 -7.74 -17.86
N VAL A 252 -7.55 -6.48 -18.33
CA VAL A 252 -8.73 -5.60 -18.15
C VAL A 252 -9.88 -6.09 -19.02
N CYS A 253 -10.58 -7.12 -18.55
CA CYS A 253 -11.73 -7.71 -19.23
C CYS A 253 -13.02 -6.94 -18.92
N GLY A 254 -13.73 -6.52 -19.96
CA GLY A 254 -15.15 -6.15 -19.88
C GLY A 254 -16.07 -7.37 -19.85
N ASP A 255 -17.37 -7.14 -19.95
CA ASP A 255 -18.41 -8.18 -19.85
C ASP A 255 -19.43 -8.03 -20.99
N VAL A 256 -19.96 -9.15 -21.50
CA VAL A 256 -21.12 -9.17 -22.41
C VAL A 256 -22.28 -9.77 -21.63
N LEU A 257 -23.36 -9.00 -21.47
CA LEU A 257 -24.50 -9.36 -20.64
C LEU A 257 -25.67 -9.85 -21.50
N GLU A 258 -26.44 -10.82 -20.98
CA GLU A 258 -27.67 -11.28 -21.61
C GLU A 258 -28.71 -10.13 -21.59
N PRO A 259 -29.22 -9.69 -22.75
CA PRO A 259 -30.15 -8.58 -22.82
C PRO A 259 -31.59 -9.03 -22.44
N PRO A 260 -32.31 -8.28 -21.58
CA PRO A 260 -33.71 -8.60 -21.25
C PRO A 260 -34.68 -8.32 -22.42
N LEU A 261 -34.20 -7.69 -23.50
CA LEU A 261 -34.97 -7.33 -24.70
C LEU A 261 -34.25 -7.85 -25.95
N ARG A 262 -35.00 -8.49 -26.85
CA ARG A 262 -34.49 -9.20 -28.04
C ARG A 262 -33.72 -8.30 -29.03
N ASP A 263 -34.03 -7.01 -29.05
CA ASP A 263 -33.49 -5.99 -29.96
C ASP A 263 -32.33 -5.17 -29.33
N ARG A 264 -31.73 -5.66 -28.23
CA ARG A 264 -30.61 -5.02 -27.54
C ARG A 264 -29.37 -5.92 -27.49
N ARG A 265 -28.21 -5.30 -27.29
CA ARG A 265 -26.99 -5.93 -26.76
C ARG A 265 -26.46 -5.09 -25.62
N MET A 266 -25.95 -5.73 -24.58
CA MET A 266 -25.49 -5.08 -23.36
C MET A 266 -24.00 -5.40 -23.14
N LEU A 267 -23.17 -4.37 -23.14
CA LEU A 267 -21.72 -4.48 -22.93
C LEU A 267 -21.32 -3.71 -21.68
N VAL A 268 -20.30 -4.19 -21.00
CA VAL A 268 -19.59 -3.50 -19.92
C VAL A 268 -18.15 -3.30 -20.36
N LEU A 269 -17.71 -2.05 -20.41
CA LEU A 269 -16.32 -1.67 -20.66
C LEU A 269 -15.67 -1.22 -19.35
N LYS A 270 -14.34 -1.36 -19.25
CA LYS A 270 -13.55 -0.86 -18.13
C LYS A 270 -12.46 0.06 -18.70
N GLN A 271 -12.41 1.32 -18.25
CA GLN A 271 -11.54 2.36 -18.82
C GLN A 271 -10.86 3.17 -17.69
N PRO A 272 -9.63 3.70 -17.89
CA PRO A 272 -8.94 4.42 -16.82
C PRO A 272 -9.66 5.69 -16.39
N VAL A 273 -9.61 5.95 -15.08
CA VAL A 273 -10.25 7.10 -14.43
C VAL A 273 -9.65 8.46 -14.82
N GLY A 274 -8.40 8.48 -15.31
CA GLY A 274 -7.74 9.69 -15.83
C GLY A 274 -6.49 10.07 -15.06
N VAL A 275 -6.40 11.33 -14.61
CA VAL A 275 -5.25 11.82 -13.82
C VAL A 275 -5.42 11.41 -12.34
N VAL A 276 -4.36 10.85 -11.76
CA VAL A 276 -4.29 10.33 -10.40
C VAL A 276 -3.34 11.19 -9.56
N GLY A 277 -3.79 11.65 -8.39
CA GLY A 277 -2.90 12.14 -7.34
C GLY A 277 -2.50 11.00 -6.39
N ALA A 278 -1.21 10.68 -6.31
CA ALA A 278 -0.68 9.66 -5.42
C ALA A 278 0.13 10.32 -4.31
N ILE A 279 -0.19 10.03 -3.05
CA ILE A 279 0.50 10.55 -1.87
C ILE A 279 1.00 9.37 -1.03
N THR A 280 2.32 9.27 -0.81
CA THR A 280 2.96 8.12 -0.16
C THR A 280 3.72 8.51 1.12
N PRO A 281 3.79 7.60 2.11
CA PRO A 281 4.48 7.80 3.37
C PRO A 281 5.96 7.44 3.26
N TRP A 282 6.68 7.66 4.35
CA TRP A 282 8.14 7.48 4.44
C TRP A 282 8.57 6.05 4.78
N ASN A 283 7.71 5.28 5.44
CA ASN A 283 8.12 4.03 6.08
C ASN A 283 8.42 2.90 5.10
N PHE A 284 7.84 2.95 3.91
CA PHE A 284 8.09 2.05 2.78
C PHE A 284 8.21 2.90 1.50
N PRO A 285 9.35 3.59 1.33
CA PRO A 285 9.47 4.67 0.35
C PRO A 285 9.52 4.20 -1.10
N MET A 286 9.68 2.89 -1.36
CA MET A 286 9.56 2.33 -2.70
C MET A 286 8.21 1.62 -2.89
N SER A 287 7.87 0.68 -2.02
CA SER A 287 6.73 -0.22 -2.26
C SER A 287 5.40 0.52 -2.20
N MET A 288 5.27 1.59 -1.41
CA MET A 288 4.07 2.44 -1.43
C MET A 288 3.92 3.23 -2.73
N ILE A 289 5.04 3.54 -3.40
CA ILE A 289 5.03 4.19 -4.72
C ILE A 289 4.59 3.18 -5.77
N THR A 290 5.25 2.02 -5.87
CA THR A 290 4.94 1.03 -6.90
C THR A 290 3.52 0.47 -6.76
N ARG A 291 3.02 0.28 -5.53
CA ARG A 291 1.62 -0.12 -5.23
C ARG A 291 0.56 0.85 -5.75
N LYS A 292 0.88 2.13 -5.97
CA LYS A 292 -0.04 3.15 -6.51
C LYS A 292 0.23 3.49 -7.97
N VAL A 293 1.51 3.65 -8.33
CA VAL A 293 1.94 4.09 -9.67
C VAL A 293 1.80 2.97 -10.70
N ALA A 294 2.22 1.74 -10.38
CA ALA A 294 2.14 0.64 -11.34
C ALA A 294 0.70 0.29 -11.78
N PRO A 295 -0.30 0.14 -10.88
CA PRO A 295 -1.68 -0.12 -11.32
C PRO A 295 -2.30 1.07 -12.06
N ALA A 296 -1.99 2.32 -11.65
CA ALA A 296 -2.44 3.51 -12.38
C ALA A 296 -1.94 3.50 -13.83
N LEU A 297 -0.63 3.34 -14.02
CA LEU A 297 -0.01 3.29 -15.35
C LEU A 297 -0.51 2.10 -16.18
N ALA A 298 -0.65 0.92 -15.57
CA ALA A 298 -1.19 -0.29 -16.22
C ALA A 298 -2.61 -0.08 -16.77
N ALA A 299 -3.50 0.52 -15.95
CA ALA A 299 -4.85 0.88 -16.34
C ALA A 299 -4.91 1.91 -17.48
N GLY A 300 -3.83 2.67 -17.72
CA GLY A 300 -3.77 3.78 -18.69
C GLY A 300 -4.07 5.15 -18.07
N CYS A 301 -3.90 5.30 -16.74
CA CYS A 301 -3.93 6.59 -16.06
C CYS A 301 -2.54 7.28 -16.11
N THR A 302 -2.51 8.57 -15.82
CA THR A 302 -1.28 9.34 -15.57
C THR A 302 -1.24 9.80 -14.11
N VAL A 303 -0.04 10.03 -13.56
CA VAL A 303 0.16 10.19 -12.11
C VAL A 303 0.93 11.47 -11.78
N VAL A 304 0.44 12.18 -10.75
CA VAL A 304 1.20 13.18 -9.99
C VAL A 304 1.48 12.59 -8.61
N LEU A 305 2.74 12.29 -8.34
CA LEU A 305 3.23 11.64 -7.13
C LEU A 305 3.82 12.67 -6.16
N LYS A 306 3.39 12.60 -4.90
CA LYS A 306 3.98 13.29 -3.76
C LYS A 306 4.49 12.26 -2.75
N PRO A 307 5.81 12.03 -2.63
CA PRO A 307 6.39 11.19 -1.58
C PRO A 307 6.46 11.92 -0.25
N ALA A 308 6.86 11.24 0.81
CA ALA A 308 7.19 11.89 2.07
C ALA A 308 8.49 12.69 1.97
N GLU A 309 8.51 13.87 2.59
CA GLU A 309 9.67 14.77 2.67
C GLU A 309 10.85 14.16 3.43
N LEU A 310 10.59 13.13 4.25
CA LEU A 310 11.60 12.41 5.02
C LEU A 310 12.38 11.40 4.16
N THR A 311 11.78 10.91 3.06
CA THR A 311 12.37 9.86 2.21
C THR A 311 12.09 10.06 0.70
N PRO A 312 12.47 11.21 0.11
CA PRO A 312 12.19 11.51 -1.29
C PRO A 312 13.20 10.90 -2.29
N LEU A 313 14.41 10.54 -1.88
CA LEU A 313 15.49 10.13 -2.78
C LEU A 313 15.19 8.80 -3.47
N THR A 314 14.56 7.85 -2.77
CA THR A 314 14.04 6.61 -3.37
C THR A 314 12.99 6.92 -4.45
N ALA A 315 12.12 7.92 -4.23
CA ALA A 315 11.09 8.32 -5.20
C ALA A 315 11.70 8.94 -6.47
N ILE A 316 12.75 9.75 -6.29
CA ILE A 316 13.54 10.36 -7.38
C ILE A 316 14.17 9.26 -8.25
N ALA A 317 14.89 8.31 -7.64
CA ALA A 317 15.53 7.21 -8.36
C ALA A 317 14.50 6.36 -9.14
N LEU A 318 13.33 6.07 -8.56
CA LEU A 318 12.26 5.34 -9.25
C LEU A 318 11.67 6.09 -10.44
N ALA A 319 11.60 7.43 -10.37
CA ALA A 319 11.11 8.27 -11.46
C ALA A 319 12.10 8.32 -12.64
N GLU A 320 13.39 8.50 -12.36
CA GLU A 320 14.48 8.37 -13.37
C GLU A 320 14.45 6.99 -14.05
N LEU A 321 14.31 5.90 -13.28
CA LEU A 321 14.19 4.56 -13.87
C LEU A 321 12.92 4.39 -14.72
N ALA A 322 11.85 5.14 -14.46
CA ALA A 322 10.65 5.15 -15.30
C ALA A 322 10.88 5.91 -16.62
N GLU A 323 11.60 7.04 -16.60
CA GLU A 323 12.02 7.74 -17.82
C GLU A 323 12.93 6.84 -18.68
N ARG A 324 13.91 6.15 -18.07
CA ARG A 324 14.75 5.14 -18.74
C ARG A 324 13.97 3.95 -19.27
N ALA A 325 12.87 3.55 -18.62
CA ALA A 325 11.97 2.52 -19.12
C ALA A 325 11.23 2.95 -20.41
N GLY A 326 11.26 4.24 -20.76
CA GLY A 326 10.55 4.80 -21.91
C GLY A 326 9.11 5.20 -21.57
N LEU A 327 8.81 5.46 -20.30
CA LEU A 327 7.54 6.05 -19.90
C LEU A 327 7.44 7.48 -20.50
N PRO A 328 6.36 7.85 -21.22
CA PRO A 328 6.30 9.16 -21.86
C PRO A 328 6.28 10.34 -20.87
N ASP A 329 6.96 11.42 -21.25
CA ASP A 329 7.05 12.68 -20.51
C ASP A 329 5.71 13.11 -19.89
N GLY A 330 5.66 13.24 -18.57
CA GLY A 330 4.46 13.64 -17.83
C GLY A 330 3.47 12.51 -17.49
N CYS A 331 3.69 11.26 -17.90
CA CYS A 331 2.87 10.14 -17.42
C CYS A 331 3.09 9.85 -15.93
N LEU A 332 4.31 10.11 -15.45
CA LEU A 332 4.66 10.23 -14.04
C LEU A 332 5.26 11.62 -13.82
N ASN A 333 4.83 12.29 -12.75
CA ASN A 333 5.36 13.55 -12.27
C ASN A 333 5.64 13.41 -10.77
N LEU A 334 6.69 14.04 -10.28
CA LEU A 334 7.17 13.97 -8.91
C LEU A 334 7.25 15.39 -8.31
N VAL A 335 6.39 15.68 -7.32
CA VAL A 335 6.31 16.98 -6.66
C VAL A 335 6.57 16.81 -5.16
N MET A 336 7.55 17.52 -4.62
CA MET A 336 8.08 17.32 -3.27
C MET A 336 8.20 18.67 -2.55
N GLY A 337 7.73 18.78 -1.30
CA GLY A 337 7.84 20.05 -0.56
C GLY A 337 6.76 20.28 0.47
N ASP A 338 5.84 21.21 0.21
CA ASP A 338 4.77 21.55 1.16
C ASP A 338 3.58 20.59 1.02
N ALA A 339 3.54 19.56 1.87
CA ALA A 339 2.49 18.55 1.88
C ALA A 339 1.05 19.12 1.92
N ALA A 340 0.83 20.24 2.61
CA ALA A 340 -0.49 20.85 2.71
C ALA A 340 -0.88 21.58 1.42
N ALA A 341 0.05 22.35 0.83
CA ALA A 341 -0.18 23.04 -0.44
C ALA A 341 -0.35 22.06 -1.62
N ILE A 342 0.52 21.06 -1.72
CA ILE A 342 0.46 20.01 -2.76
C ILE A 342 -0.82 19.18 -2.59
N GLY A 343 -1.10 18.73 -1.36
CA GLY A 343 -2.31 17.95 -1.05
C GLY A 343 -3.60 18.71 -1.33
N HIS A 344 -3.65 20.01 -1.02
CA HIS A 344 -4.80 20.87 -1.33
C HIS A 344 -5.04 20.96 -2.84
N GLU A 345 -4.02 21.22 -3.64
CA GLU A 345 -4.15 21.37 -5.11
C GLU A 345 -4.56 20.04 -5.78
N LEU A 346 -4.00 18.90 -5.34
CA LEU A 346 -4.43 17.57 -5.81
C LEU A 346 -5.91 17.28 -5.51
N VAL A 347 -6.41 17.79 -4.37
CA VAL A 347 -7.80 17.60 -3.91
C VAL A 347 -8.76 18.57 -4.58
N SER A 348 -8.37 19.83 -4.83
CA SER A 348 -9.24 20.85 -5.41
C SER A 348 -9.31 20.82 -6.93
N SER A 349 -8.29 20.31 -7.62
CA SER A 349 -8.24 20.29 -9.09
C SER A 349 -9.28 19.36 -9.71
N ASP A 350 -10.17 19.89 -10.55
CA ASP A 350 -11.16 19.11 -11.32
C ASP A 350 -10.53 18.09 -12.28
N THR A 351 -9.29 18.32 -12.68
CA THR A 351 -8.53 17.43 -13.58
C THR A 351 -8.17 16.10 -12.90
N VAL A 352 -7.88 16.13 -11.59
CA VAL A 352 -7.58 14.93 -10.82
C VAL A 352 -8.88 14.18 -10.53
N ARG A 353 -8.97 12.93 -11.01
CA ARG A 353 -10.18 12.09 -10.91
C ARG A 353 -10.10 11.01 -9.84
N LYS A 354 -8.87 10.65 -9.42
CA LYS A 354 -8.63 9.73 -8.31
C LYS A 354 -7.50 10.22 -7.41
N LEU A 355 -7.67 9.99 -6.11
CA LEU A 355 -6.62 10.12 -5.11
C LEU A 355 -6.26 8.74 -4.54
N GLY A 356 -4.97 8.49 -4.34
CA GLY A 356 -4.46 7.34 -3.60
C GLY A 356 -3.55 7.82 -2.48
N PHE A 357 -3.93 7.60 -1.22
CA PHE A 357 -3.15 8.03 -0.06
C PHE A 357 -2.80 6.84 0.83
N THR A 358 -1.56 6.81 1.33
CA THR A 358 -1.19 5.96 2.48
C THR A 358 -0.57 6.86 3.56
N GLY A 359 -0.99 6.72 4.81
CA GLY A 359 -0.47 7.53 5.91
C GLY A 359 -1.40 7.60 7.12
N SER A 360 -1.39 8.69 7.87
CA SER A 360 -2.17 8.79 9.11
C SER A 360 -3.67 8.93 8.86
N THR A 361 -4.48 8.31 9.72
CA THR A 361 -5.95 8.35 9.67
C THR A 361 -6.50 9.78 9.73
N ALA A 362 -5.84 10.68 10.47
CA ALA A 362 -6.21 12.09 10.54
C ALA A 362 -6.09 12.79 9.17
N VAL A 363 -4.98 12.59 8.44
CA VAL A 363 -4.80 13.16 7.10
C VAL A 363 -5.73 12.47 6.09
N GLY A 364 -5.93 11.15 6.21
CA GLY A 364 -6.90 10.42 5.39
C GLY A 364 -8.31 10.99 5.47
N ARG A 365 -8.79 11.36 6.67
CA ARG A 365 -10.09 12.03 6.86
C ARG A 365 -10.17 13.40 6.19
N LEU A 366 -9.10 14.20 6.26
CA LEU A 366 -9.04 15.51 5.60
C LEU A 366 -9.08 15.37 4.07
N LEU A 367 -8.29 14.43 3.52
CA LEU A 367 -8.28 14.14 2.09
C LEU A 367 -9.63 13.60 1.60
N ALA A 368 -10.28 12.72 2.37
CA ALA A 368 -11.61 12.18 2.06
C ALA A 368 -12.68 13.29 2.04
N ALA A 369 -12.68 14.19 3.03
CA ALA A 369 -13.62 15.29 3.12
C ALA A 369 -13.50 16.26 1.92
N GLY A 370 -12.27 16.58 1.49
CA GLY A 370 -12.03 17.39 0.31
C GLY A 370 -12.35 16.65 -1.00
N ALA A 371 -11.97 15.37 -1.12
CA ALA A 371 -12.28 14.53 -2.29
C ALA A 371 -13.78 14.41 -2.55
N GLY A 372 -14.60 14.41 -1.49
CA GLY A 372 -16.06 14.42 -1.57
C GLY A 372 -16.64 15.66 -2.25
N GLN A 373 -15.97 16.82 -2.19
CA GLN A 373 -16.44 18.04 -2.86
C GLN A 373 -16.40 17.91 -4.39
N GLY A 374 -15.37 17.23 -4.91
CA GLY A 374 -15.22 16.94 -6.35
C GLY A 374 -15.69 15.54 -6.75
N VAL A 375 -16.36 14.80 -5.85
CA VAL A 375 -16.80 13.39 -6.01
C VAL A 375 -15.70 12.50 -6.59
N LYS A 376 -14.46 12.68 -6.13
CA LYS A 376 -13.29 11.96 -6.64
C LYS A 376 -13.28 10.53 -6.09
N ARG A 377 -12.82 9.57 -6.90
CA ARG A 377 -12.47 8.23 -6.39
C ARG A 377 -11.33 8.37 -5.39
N ILE A 378 -11.38 7.67 -4.27
CA ILE A 378 -10.32 7.71 -3.26
C ILE A 378 -10.00 6.31 -2.76
N SER A 379 -8.70 5.98 -2.71
CA SER A 379 -8.19 4.82 -2.00
C SER A 379 -7.34 5.30 -0.83
N LEU A 380 -7.60 4.74 0.36
CA LEU A 380 -7.01 5.15 1.63
C LEU A 380 -6.45 3.93 2.33
N GLU A 381 -5.16 3.98 2.67
CA GLU A 381 -4.48 3.00 3.50
C GLU A 381 -3.96 3.71 4.75
N LEU A 382 -4.65 3.53 5.88
CA LEU A 382 -4.52 4.38 7.06
C LEU A 382 -3.89 3.63 8.25
N GLY A 383 -4.02 4.18 9.46
CA GLY A 383 -3.45 3.59 10.68
C GLY A 383 -4.00 2.19 10.98
N GLY A 384 -3.15 1.35 11.57
CA GLY A 384 -3.52 0.05 12.11
C GLY A 384 -3.52 0.04 13.64
N ASN A 385 -3.98 -1.07 14.21
CA ASN A 385 -3.72 -1.44 15.61
C ASN A 385 -3.78 -2.97 15.70
N ALA A 386 -2.83 -3.61 15.00
CA ALA A 386 -2.91 -5.03 14.67
C ALA A 386 -2.79 -5.92 15.93
N PRO A 387 -3.80 -6.75 16.22
CA PRO A 387 -3.73 -7.75 17.25
C PRO A 387 -2.96 -8.98 16.74
N VAL A 388 -2.24 -9.65 17.64
CA VAL A 388 -1.78 -11.03 17.49
C VAL A 388 -2.43 -11.86 18.58
N LEU A 389 -3.27 -12.84 18.25
CA LEU A 389 -3.88 -13.74 19.23
C LEU A 389 -3.11 -15.07 19.29
N VAL A 390 -2.59 -15.46 20.45
CA VAL A 390 -1.91 -16.75 20.63
C VAL A 390 -2.72 -17.63 21.57
N PHE A 391 -3.38 -18.64 20.99
CA PHE A 391 -4.24 -19.57 21.70
C PHE A 391 -3.45 -20.68 22.42
N GLU A 392 -4.10 -21.39 23.34
CA GLU A 392 -3.47 -22.46 24.15
C GLU A 392 -2.85 -23.62 23.34
N ASP A 393 -3.33 -23.84 22.12
CA ASP A 393 -2.91 -24.91 21.22
C ASP A 393 -1.93 -24.44 20.13
N ALA A 394 -1.52 -23.17 20.20
CA ALA A 394 -0.58 -22.56 19.27
C ALA A 394 0.79 -23.24 19.29
N ASP A 395 1.46 -23.20 18.14
CA ASP A 395 2.91 -23.42 18.09
C ASP A 395 3.62 -22.18 18.67
N LEU A 396 4.05 -22.26 19.92
CA LEU A 396 4.64 -21.11 20.63
C LEU A 396 5.98 -20.66 20.05
N GLU A 397 6.76 -21.56 19.44
CA GLU A 397 8.03 -21.20 18.81
C GLU A 397 7.77 -20.42 17.50
N LEU A 398 6.82 -20.90 16.69
CA LEU A 398 6.38 -20.20 15.49
C LEU A 398 5.74 -18.84 15.83
N ALA A 399 4.86 -18.81 16.84
CA ALA A 399 4.19 -17.59 17.30
C ALA A 399 5.20 -16.56 17.82
N ALA A 400 6.16 -16.96 18.66
CA ALA A 400 7.17 -16.03 19.17
C ALA A 400 8.06 -15.45 18.05
N LYS A 401 8.48 -16.27 17.08
CA LYS A 401 9.22 -15.79 15.90
C LYS A 401 8.38 -14.81 15.06
N GLY A 402 7.12 -15.15 14.79
CA GLY A 402 6.20 -14.30 14.04
C GLY A 402 5.90 -12.97 14.74
N ILE A 403 5.69 -12.97 16.06
CA ILE A 403 5.50 -11.77 16.87
C ILE A 403 6.71 -10.84 16.75
N VAL A 404 7.92 -11.35 16.98
CA VAL A 404 9.16 -10.54 16.93
C VAL A 404 9.40 -10.00 15.51
N ALA A 405 9.21 -10.82 14.47
CA ALA A 405 9.33 -10.38 13.08
C ALA A 405 8.27 -9.33 12.69
N SER A 406 7.02 -9.51 13.11
CA SER A 406 5.92 -8.59 12.80
C SER A 406 6.05 -7.25 13.55
N ALA A 407 6.34 -7.29 14.85
CA ALA A 407 6.39 -6.11 15.70
C ALA A 407 7.63 -5.24 15.48
N LEU A 408 8.77 -5.82 15.06
CA LEU A 408 10.06 -5.13 15.05
C LEU A 408 10.68 -4.92 13.66
N ARG A 409 10.14 -5.53 12.60
CA ARG A 409 10.51 -5.17 11.20
C ARG A 409 10.34 -3.66 10.98
N ASN A 410 11.30 -3.04 10.29
CA ASN A 410 11.36 -1.59 10.09
C ASN A 410 11.35 -0.80 11.42
N ALA A 411 11.93 -1.36 12.48
CA ALA A 411 11.84 -0.87 13.86
C ALA A 411 10.39 -0.67 14.37
N GLY A 412 9.44 -1.49 13.92
CA GLY A 412 8.02 -1.38 14.29
C GLY A 412 7.24 -0.28 13.54
N GLN A 413 7.85 0.31 12.51
CA GLN A 413 7.27 1.41 11.72
C GLN A 413 6.51 0.87 10.49
N THR A 414 5.62 -0.11 10.67
CA THR A 414 4.73 -0.61 9.60
C THR A 414 3.28 -0.55 10.06
N CYS A 415 2.35 -0.14 9.19
CA CYS A 415 0.91 -0.10 9.48
C CYS A 415 0.31 -1.49 9.83
N ILE A 416 0.98 -2.58 9.41
CA ILE A 416 0.61 -3.95 9.75
C ILE A 416 1.50 -4.57 10.85
N CYS A 417 2.37 -3.81 11.51
CA CYS A 417 3.14 -4.32 12.66
C CYS A 417 2.19 -4.74 13.79
N ALA A 418 2.49 -5.88 14.41
CA ALA A 418 1.84 -6.29 15.65
C ALA A 418 1.97 -5.20 16.72
N ASN A 419 0.85 -4.60 17.13
CA ASN A 419 0.80 -3.52 18.12
C ASN A 419 0.21 -3.99 19.47
N ARG A 420 -0.56 -5.07 19.47
CA ARG A 420 -1.11 -5.72 20.67
C ARG A 420 -0.95 -7.23 20.57
N VAL A 421 -0.25 -7.85 21.50
CA VAL A 421 -0.09 -9.31 21.52
C VAL A 421 -0.92 -9.87 22.66
N PHE A 422 -2.02 -10.54 22.33
CA PHE A 422 -2.89 -11.21 23.29
C PHE A 422 -2.50 -12.68 23.38
N VAL A 423 -2.32 -13.17 24.60
CA VAL A 423 -1.81 -14.53 24.85
C VAL A 423 -2.71 -15.23 25.85
N HIS A 424 -3.14 -16.44 25.50
CA HIS A 424 -4.00 -17.24 26.36
C HIS A 424 -3.26 -17.62 27.66
N ASP A 425 -3.91 -17.46 28.82
CA ASP A 425 -3.26 -17.54 30.14
C ASP A 425 -2.40 -18.80 30.35
N LYS A 426 -2.88 -19.97 29.92
CA LYS A 426 -2.15 -21.27 29.99
C LYS A 426 -0.78 -21.29 29.29
N VAL A 427 -0.51 -20.37 28.36
CA VAL A 427 0.74 -20.29 27.59
C VAL A 427 1.47 -18.95 27.71
N TYR A 428 0.89 -17.99 28.46
CA TYR A 428 1.41 -16.63 28.57
C TYR A 428 2.88 -16.57 28.99
N ASP A 429 3.25 -17.17 30.12
CA ASP A 429 4.59 -17.00 30.69
C ASP A 429 5.68 -17.58 29.76
N LYS A 430 5.39 -18.72 29.13
CA LYS A 430 6.27 -19.39 28.15
C LYS A 430 6.46 -18.56 26.89
N LEU A 431 5.39 -17.93 26.38
CA LEU A 431 5.50 -17.06 25.21
C LEU A 431 6.24 -15.77 25.56
N ALA A 432 5.98 -15.19 26.73
CA ALA A 432 6.66 -13.98 27.21
C ALA A 432 8.18 -14.18 27.34
N GLU A 433 8.61 -15.33 27.87
CA GLU A 433 10.01 -15.76 27.89
C GLU A 433 10.57 -15.91 26.47
N ALA A 434 9.89 -16.66 25.59
CA ALA A 434 10.36 -16.91 24.23
C ALA A 434 10.48 -15.62 23.39
N VAL A 435 9.50 -14.72 23.45
CA VAL A 435 9.52 -13.42 22.78
C VAL A 435 10.65 -12.55 23.32
N THR A 436 10.83 -12.50 24.64
CA THR A 436 11.94 -11.74 25.27
C THR A 436 13.30 -12.28 24.84
N ALA A 437 13.48 -13.60 24.82
CA ALA A 437 14.73 -14.28 24.45
C ALA A 437 15.06 -14.24 22.94
N LEU A 438 14.07 -13.97 22.09
CA LEU A 438 14.27 -13.67 20.67
C LEU A 438 14.58 -12.18 20.46
N THR A 439 13.84 -11.30 21.13
CA THR A 439 14.00 -9.84 21.03
C THR A 439 15.38 -9.36 21.51
N SER A 440 15.92 -9.97 22.56
CA SER A 440 17.25 -9.62 23.11
C SER A 440 18.42 -9.94 22.18
N LYS A 441 18.20 -10.69 21.10
CA LYS A 441 19.23 -11.04 20.09
C LYS A 441 19.34 -10.02 18.95
N LEU A 442 18.46 -9.02 18.91
CA LEU A 442 18.44 -8.02 17.85
C LEU A 442 19.56 -6.98 18.05
N LYS A 443 20.36 -6.74 17.01
CA LYS A 443 21.41 -5.71 17.00
C LYS A 443 20.82 -4.38 16.50
N VAL A 444 20.86 -3.36 17.35
CA VAL A 444 20.54 -1.97 16.99
C VAL A 444 21.78 -1.30 16.42
N GLY A 445 21.64 -0.50 15.35
CA GLY A 445 22.76 0.28 14.78
C GLY A 445 22.41 0.93 13.44
N ASP A 446 23.44 1.44 12.75
CA ASP A 446 23.29 1.95 11.38
C ASP A 446 22.80 0.84 10.43
N GLY A 447 21.75 1.10 9.65
CA GLY A 447 21.17 0.11 8.74
C GLY A 447 22.12 -0.38 7.62
N SER A 448 23.25 0.30 7.40
CA SER A 448 24.30 -0.12 6.47
C SER A 448 25.36 -1.03 7.08
N GLU A 449 25.39 -1.20 8.41
CA GLU A 449 26.33 -2.12 9.06
C GLU A 449 25.91 -3.58 8.94
N ALA A 450 26.91 -4.46 8.73
CA ALA A 450 26.70 -5.90 8.75
C ALA A 450 26.13 -6.38 10.10
N GLY A 451 25.12 -7.25 10.02
CA GLY A 451 24.46 -7.86 11.17
C GLY A 451 23.54 -6.95 11.99
N VAL A 452 23.35 -5.68 11.61
CA VAL A 452 22.30 -4.84 12.21
C VAL A 452 20.93 -5.34 11.76
N THR A 453 20.03 -5.51 12.74
CA THR A 453 18.65 -6.00 12.51
C THR A 453 17.60 -4.95 12.91
N LEU A 454 17.99 -3.85 13.54
CA LEU A 454 17.09 -2.77 13.95
C LEU A 454 17.75 -1.41 13.67
N GLY A 455 17.15 -0.63 12.77
CA GLY A 455 17.57 0.75 12.49
C GLY A 455 17.02 1.76 13.52
N PRO A 456 17.29 3.07 13.31
CA PRO A 456 16.67 4.14 14.07
C PRO A 456 15.19 4.32 13.70
N LEU A 457 14.45 5.04 14.55
CA LEU A 457 13.15 5.60 14.19
C LEU A 457 13.33 6.78 13.21
N ILE A 458 12.31 7.11 12.42
CA ILE A 458 12.45 8.14 11.38
C ILE A 458 12.67 9.56 11.94
N THR A 459 12.12 9.88 13.12
CA THR A 459 12.14 11.24 13.71
C THR A 459 12.20 11.22 15.24
N PRO A 460 12.65 12.33 15.87
CA PRO A 460 12.56 12.52 17.32
C PRO A 460 11.14 12.41 17.87
N ALA A 461 10.12 12.86 17.13
CA ALA A 461 8.72 12.74 17.54
C ALA A 461 8.24 11.28 17.63
N ALA A 462 8.76 10.39 16.77
CA ALA A 462 8.51 8.95 16.90
C ALA A 462 9.16 8.38 18.17
N LEU A 463 10.40 8.80 18.47
CA LEU A 463 11.12 8.41 19.68
C LEU A 463 10.40 8.85 20.96
N GLU A 464 9.90 10.09 21.00
CA GLU A 464 9.08 10.63 22.09
C GLU A 464 7.79 9.83 22.28
N LYS A 465 7.10 9.48 21.18
CA LYS A 465 5.86 8.69 21.22
C LYS A 465 6.07 7.30 21.83
N VAL A 466 7.11 6.57 21.40
CA VAL A 466 7.44 5.23 21.94
C VAL A 466 7.79 5.34 23.43
N THR A 467 8.63 6.32 23.79
CA THR A 467 9.00 6.60 25.19
C THR A 467 7.76 6.89 26.04
N GLY A 468 6.81 7.67 25.51
CA GLY A 468 5.53 7.96 26.15
C GLY A 468 4.62 6.73 26.32
N HIS A 469 4.60 5.79 25.37
CA HIS A 469 3.85 4.53 25.49
C HIS A 469 4.43 3.62 26.58
N VAL A 470 5.76 3.48 26.62
CA VAL A 470 6.45 2.70 27.68
C VAL A 470 6.21 3.33 29.05
N THR A 471 6.34 4.65 29.16
CA THR A 471 6.15 5.39 30.42
C THR A 471 4.72 5.26 30.95
N ASP A 472 3.72 5.44 30.07
CA ASP A 472 2.30 5.27 30.40
C ASP A 472 2.00 3.84 30.91
N ALA A 473 2.48 2.82 30.21
CA ALA A 473 2.25 1.43 30.58
C ALA A 473 2.89 1.06 31.93
N VAL A 474 4.16 1.42 32.15
CA VAL A 474 4.85 1.17 33.44
C VAL A 474 4.17 1.93 34.58
N SER A 475 3.73 3.17 34.35
CA SER A 475 2.98 3.95 35.35
C SER A 475 1.64 3.32 35.77
N LYS A 476 1.09 2.45 34.91
CA LYS A 476 -0.17 1.71 35.10
C LYS A 476 0.05 0.24 35.51
N GLY A 477 1.28 -0.14 35.87
CA GLY A 477 1.60 -1.46 36.42
C GLY A 477 2.12 -2.50 35.42
N ALA A 478 2.37 -2.14 34.17
CA ALA A 478 3.07 -3.05 33.25
C ALA A 478 4.48 -3.37 33.75
N LYS A 479 4.91 -4.63 33.55
CA LYS A 479 6.26 -5.08 33.87
C LYS A 479 7.16 -4.90 32.64
N LEU A 480 8.25 -4.16 32.78
CA LEU A 480 9.28 -4.08 31.76
C LEU A 480 10.10 -5.38 31.75
N LEU A 481 9.99 -6.18 30.68
CA LEU A 481 10.70 -7.45 30.53
C LEU A 481 12.04 -7.29 29.80
N LEU A 482 12.12 -6.31 28.89
CA LEU A 482 13.31 -5.99 28.11
C LEU A 482 13.24 -4.54 27.60
N GLY A 483 14.39 -3.88 27.47
CA GLY A 483 14.50 -2.57 26.80
C GLY A 483 13.97 -1.42 27.64
N GLY A 484 13.11 -0.58 27.06
CA GLY A 484 12.42 0.53 27.71
C GLY A 484 13.14 1.89 27.64
N SER A 485 14.33 1.95 27.05
CA SER A 485 15.15 3.17 26.95
C SER A 485 15.85 3.28 25.59
N ARG A 486 16.56 4.41 25.37
CA ARG A 486 17.49 4.54 24.25
C ARG A 486 18.73 3.64 24.48
N PRO A 487 19.27 2.98 23.45
CA PRO A 487 20.50 2.22 23.58
C PRO A 487 21.72 3.14 23.66
N GLU A 488 22.77 2.69 24.35
CA GLU A 488 24.09 3.33 24.28
C GLU A 488 24.79 2.91 23.00
N LEU A 489 25.12 3.87 22.14
CA LEU A 489 25.80 3.66 20.86
C LEU A 489 27.04 4.55 20.75
N PRO A 490 28.06 4.16 19.95
CA PRO A 490 29.23 5.00 19.71
C PRO A 490 28.90 6.21 18.81
N PRO A 491 29.70 7.29 18.84
CA PRO A 491 29.63 8.33 17.82
C PRO A 491 29.88 7.74 16.42
N PRO A 492 29.21 8.23 15.36
CA PRO A 492 28.26 9.35 15.33
C PRO A 492 26.81 9.00 15.74
N LEU A 493 26.50 7.73 16.03
CA LEU A 493 25.14 7.21 16.20
C LEU A 493 24.40 7.74 17.45
N GLN A 494 25.11 8.38 18.39
CA GLN A 494 24.54 9.04 19.58
C GLN A 494 23.51 10.13 19.22
N GLY A 495 23.67 10.78 18.06
CA GLY A 495 22.72 11.76 17.53
C GLY A 495 21.47 11.14 16.89
N GLY A 496 21.45 9.83 16.66
CA GLY A 496 20.38 9.12 15.96
C GLY A 496 19.14 8.83 16.80
N ASN A 497 18.02 8.62 16.10
CA ASN A 497 16.70 8.38 16.69
C ASN A 497 16.51 6.93 17.19
N PHE A 498 17.51 6.37 17.86
CA PHE A 498 17.50 4.97 18.30
C PHE A 498 16.70 4.76 19.60
N PHE A 499 15.93 3.67 19.63
CA PHE A 499 15.23 3.14 20.80
C PHE A 499 15.50 1.63 20.92
N ALA A 500 15.68 1.11 22.13
CA ALA A 500 15.95 -0.31 22.33
C ALA A 500 14.68 -1.14 22.06
N PRO A 501 14.79 -2.33 21.44
CA PRO A 501 13.63 -3.19 21.25
C PRO A 501 13.09 -3.62 22.62
N THR A 502 11.81 -3.33 22.84
CA THR A 502 11.20 -3.31 24.18
C THR A 502 10.08 -4.32 24.27
N VAL A 503 10.04 -5.10 25.36
CA VAL A 503 8.96 -6.03 25.67
C VAL A 503 8.37 -5.64 27.02
N ILE A 504 7.05 -5.45 27.08
CA ILE A 504 6.32 -5.22 28.32
C ILE A 504 5.30 -6.34 28.54
N GLY A 505 5.28 -6.90 29.75
CA GLY A 505 4.30 -7.88 30.20
C GLY A 505 3.27 -7.26 31.14
N GLU A 506 2.18 -7.99 31.36
CA GLU A 506 1.04 -7.58 32.20
C GLU A 506 0.42 -6.26 31.68
N ALA A 507 0.35 -6.11 30.35
CA ALA A 507 -0.28 -4.95 29.73
C ALA A 507 -1.80 -5.04 29.86
N THR A 508 -2.47 -3.89 30.04
CA THR A 508 -3.92 -3.80 30.26
C THR A 508 -4.59 -2.79 29.32
N ILE A 509 -5.90 -2.90 29.16
CA ILE A 509 -6.71 -2.09 28.23
C ILE A 509 -6.71 -0.58 28.53
N ASP A 510 -6.27 -0.18 29.73
CA ASP A 510 -6.15 1.21 30.16
C ASP A 510 -4.86 1.89 29.69
N MET A 511 -3.89 1.11 29.18
CA MET A 511 -2.61 1.61 28.68
C MET A 511 -2.76 2.19 27.27
N ARG A 512 -2.01 3.26 26.97
CA ARG A 512 -2.08 3.95 25.67
C ARG A 512 -1.77 3.03 24.49
N CYS A 513 -0.82 2.10 24.63
CA CYS A 513 -0.47 1.11 23.61
C CYS A 513 -1.62 0.15 23.24
N PHE A 514 -2.69 0.03 24.05
CA PHE A 514 -3.89 -0.70 23.65
C PHE A 514 -4.75 0.09 22.65
N LYS A 515 -4.82 1.42 22.77
CA LYS A 515 -5.72 2.27 21.97
C LYS A 515 -5.01 2.91 20.78
N GLU A 516 -3.74 3.28 20.97
CA GLU A 516 -2.90 3.99 20.00
C GLU A 516 -1.92 3.03 19.32
N GLU A 517 -1.79 3.18 17.99
CA GLU A 517 -0.69 2.58 17.21
C GLU A 517 0.64 3.12 17.74
N THR A 518 1.58 2.28 18.16
CA THR A 518 2.86 2.74 18.73
C THR A 518 3.80 3.26 17.64
N PHE A 519 3.90 2.54 16.52
CA PHE A 519 4.78 2.85 15.38
C PHE A 519 6.28 2.93 15.77
N GLY A 520 6.71 1.95 16.56
CA GLY A 520 8.08 1.81 17.05
C GLY A 520 8.29 0.46 17.76
N PRO A 521 9.51 0.16 18.25
CA PRO A 521 9.91 -1.21 18.58
C PRO A 521 9.45 -1.63 20.00
N LEU A 522 8.13 -1.75 20.20
CA LEU A 522 7.49 -2.12 21.45
C LEU A 522 6.57 -3.33 21.25
N ILE A 523 6.73 -4.36 22.08
CA ILE A 523 5.86 -5.55 22.13
C ILE A 523 5.11 -5.56 23.48
N PRO A 524 3.83 -5.14 23.52
CA PRO A 524 2.99 -5.26 24.69
C PRO A 524 2.22 -6.59 24.73
N LEU A 525 2.40 -7.34 25.81
CA LEU A 525 1.77 -8.64 26.06
C LEU A 525 0.56 -8.49 27.00
N PHE A 526 -0.61 -8.85 26.49
CA PHE A 526 -1.90 -8.85 27.18
C PHE A 526 -2.34 -10.30 27.44
N ARG A 527 -3.08 -10.54 28.52
CA ARG A 527 -3.70 -11.84 28.84
C ARG A 527 -5.11 -11.94 28.26
N PHE A 528 -5.55 -13.17 28.00
CA PHE A 528 -6.96 -13.54 27.81
C PHE A 528 -7.17 -14.99 28.29
N SER A 529 -8.41 -15.35 28.60
CA SER A 529 -8.80 -16.68 29.10
C SER A 529 -9.82 -17.41 28.21
N ASP A 530 -10.50 -16.73 27.28
CA ASP A 530 -11.43 -17.39 26.35
C ASP A 530 -11.39 -16.85 24.89
N ASP A 531 -11.89 -17.66 23.95
CA ASP A 531 -11.85 -17.37 22.52
C ASP A 531 -12.68 -16.13 22.12
N ASP A 532 -13.79 -15.86 22.81
CA ASP A 532 -14.70 -14.75 22.48
C ASP A 532 -14.19 -13.43 23.10
N GLU A 533 -13.60 -13.47 24.30
CA GLU A 533 -12.82 -12.38 24.89
C GLU A 533 -11.67 -11.96 23.98
N ALA A 534 -10.89 -12.90 23.46
CA ALA A 534 -9.76 -12.60 22.57
C ALA A 534 -10.19 -11.83 21.31
N VAL A 535 -11.30 -12.26 20.70
CA VAL A 535 -11.92 -11.60 19.53
C VAL A 535 -12.51 -10.24 19.90
N LEU A 536 -13.19 -10.13 21.05
CA LEU A 536 -13.74 -8.87 21.55
C LEU A 536 -12.63 -7.83 21.77
N LEU A 537 -11.55 -8.21 22.47
CA LEU A 537 -10.39 -7.36 22.72
C LEU A 537 -9.68 -6.97 21.42
N ALA A 538 -9.52 -7.90 20.48
CA ALA A 538 -9.01 -7.60 19.14
C ALA A 538 -9.84 -6.50 18.46
N ASN A 539 -11.14 -6.72 18.32
CA ASN A 539 -12.07 -5.82 17.62
C ASN A 539 -12.35 -4.49 18.36
N THR A 540 -11.98 -4.37 19.64
CA THR A 540 -12.10 -3.14 20.46
C THR A 540 -11.11 -2.06 20.01
N THR A 541 -11.33 -1.53 18.81
CA THR A 541 -10.58 -0.46 18.18
C THR A 541 -11.38 0.14 17.01
N GLU A 542 -11.12 1.38 16.62
CA GLU A 542 -11.69 1.98 15.39
C GLU A 542 -11.03 1.44 14.10
N TYR A 543 -9.86 0.81 14.23
CA TYR A 543 -9.06 0.30 13.13
C TYR A 543 -9.51 -1.10 12.67
N GLY A 544 -9.00 -1.53 11.51
CA GLY A 544 -9.37 -2.79 10.85
C GLY A 544 -8.44 -3.12 9.68
N LEU A 545 -7.13 -2.90 9.83
CA LEU A 545 -6.15 -3.14 8.75
C LEU A 545 -5.72 -4.60 8.65
N ALA A 546 -4.79 -5.04 9.50
CA ALA A 546 -4.32 -6.41 9.60
C ALA A 546 -4.53 -6.96 11.02
N ALA A 547 -4.81 -8.26 11.12
CA ALA A 547 -4.79 -9.04 12.36
C ALA A 547 -4.11 -10.38 12.13
N TYR A 548 -3.56 -10.95 13.20
CA TYR A 548 -2.85 -12.23 13.16
C TYR A 548 -3.33 -13.11 14.30
N PHE A 549 -3.29 -14.43 14.10
CA PHE A 549 -3.51 -15.37 15.21
C PHE A 549 -2.87 -16.74 14.96
N TYR A 550 -2.61 -17.44 16.06
CA TYR A 550 -1.91 -18.72 16.10
C TYR A 550 -2.74 -19.78 16.82
N THR A 551 -3.06 -20.88 16.12
CA THR A 551 -3.82 -22.02 16.61
C THR A 551 -3.66 -23.21 15.65
N ARG A 552 -3.85 -24.43 16.15
CA ARG A 552 -3.84 -25.68 15.37
C ARG A 552 -5.25 -26.29 15.20
N ASP A 553 -6.24 -25.86 15.99
CA ASP A 553 -7.64 -26.24 15.81
C ASP A 553 -8.25 -25.55 14.56
N LEU A 554 -8.63 -26.37 13.58
CA LEU A 554 -9.24 -25.91 12.33
C LEU A 554 -10.58 -25.19 12.57
N ALA A 555 -11.36 -25.63 13.55
CA ALA A 555 -12.69 -25.06 13.81
C ALA A 555 -12.58 -23.67 14.44
N ARG A 556 -11.68 -23.48 15.41
CA ARG A 556 -11.26 -22.17 15.95
C ARG A 556 -10.69 -21.29 14.85
N ALA A 557 -9.83 -21.84 13.99
CA ALA A 557 -9.22 -21.07 12.91
C ALA A 557 -10.26 -20.42 11.98
N TRP A 558 -11.29 -21.17 11.59
CA TRP A 558 -12.39 -20.61 10.80
C TRP A 558 -13.20 -19.57 11.58
N ARG A 559 -13.64 -19.90 12.81
CA ARG A 559 -14.46 -19.00 13.64
C ARG A 559 -13.76 -17.67 13.96
N VAL A 560 -12.47 -17.69 14.26
CA VAL A 560 -11.68 -16.50 14.60
C VAL A 560 -11.44 -15.64 13.35
N ALA A 561 -11.10 -16.26 12.21
CA ALA A 561 -10.90 -15.54 10.96
C ALA A 561 -12.17 -14.79 10.47
N GLU A 562 -13.35 -15.39 10.62
CA GLU A 562 -14.62 -14.75 10.25
C GLU A 562 -15.07 -13.65 11.24
N LYS A 563 -14.76 -13.78 12.54
CA LYS A 563 -15.16 -12.81 13.56
C LYS A 563 -14.24 -11.58 13.66
N LEU A 564 -13.01 -11.65 13.15
CA LEU A 564 -12.05 -10.53 13.21
C LEU A 564 -12.42 -9.44 12.19
N GLU A 565 -12.67 -8.22 12.67
CA GLU A 565 -13.09 -7.07 11.85
C GLU A 565 -11.92 -6.38 11.12
N TYR A 566 -11.14 -7.15 10.36
CA TYR A 566 -9.91 -6.70 9.70
C TYR A 566 -9.91 -7.04 8.21
N GLY A 567 -9.34 -6.16 7.39
CA GLY A 567 -9.28 -6.35 5.95
C GLY A 567 -8.27 -7.41 5.49
N MET A 568 -7.30 -7.77 6.35
CA MET A 568 -6.28 -8.80 6.12
C MET A 568 -6.08 -9.63 7.38
N ILE A 569 -5.98 -10.96 7.23
CA ILE A 569 -5.86 -11.92 8.34
C ILE A 569 -4.66 -12.85 8.08
N GLY A 570 -3.81 -13.03 9.08
CA GLY A 570 -2.75 -14.05 9.10
C GLY A 570 -3.05 -15.17 10.10
N LEU A 571 -3.21 -16.40 9.61
CA LEU A 571 -3.31 -17.62 10.43
C LEU A 571 -1.95 -18.32 10.44
N ASN A 572 -1.34 -18.45 11.62
CA ASN A 572 -0.01 -19.04 11.82
C ASN A 572 1.13 -18.38 11.01
N GLU A 573 0.90 -17.19 10.44
CA GLU A 573 1.80 -16.46 9.56
C GLU A 573 1.57 -14.95 9.73
N VAL A 574 2.65 -14.16 9.62
CA VAL A 574 2.65 -12.69 9.67
C VAL A 574 3.13 -12.04 8.38
N ALA A 575 3.83 -12.78 7.51
CA ALA A 575 4.29 -12.34 6.19
C ALA A 575 3.16 -12.41 5.14
N ILE A 576 2.01 -11.81 5.44
CA ILE A 576 0.77 -11.88 4.63
C ILE A 576 0.77 -10.98 3.37
N THR A 577 1.87 -10.29 3.09
CA THR A 577 1.98 -9.33 1.98
C THR A 577 2.41 -10.01 0.68
N SER A 578 1.56 -9.96 -0.34
CA SER A 578 1.91 -10.30 -1.73
C SER A 578 1.21 -9.37 -2.71
N GLU A 579 1.84 -9.18 -3.85
CA GLU A 579 1.33 -8.54 -5.07
C GLU A 579 0.08 -9.22 -5.64
N VAL A 580 -0.17 -10.51 -5.36
CA VAL A 580 -1.36 -11.24 -5.86
C VAL A 580 -2.57 -11.15 -4.93
N ALA A 581 -2.38 -10.73 -3.67
CA ALA A 581 -3.42 -10.68 -2.64
C ALA A 581 -3.91 -9.24 -2.42
N PRO A 582 -5.22 -8.99 -2.18
CA PRO A 582 -5.72 -7.64 -1.95
C PRO A 582 -5.24 -7.11 -0.60
N PHE A 583 -4.40 -6.08 -0.62
CA PHE A 583 -3.98 -5.36 0.58
C PHE A 583 -4.98 -4.25 0.87
N GLY A 584 -5.50 -4.16 2.09
CA GLY A 584 -6.16 -2.94 2.56
C GLY A 584 -7.13 -3.12 3.71
N GLY A 585 -7.55 -2.00 4.29
CA GLY A 585 -8.31 -1.97 5.55
C GLY A 585 -9.83 -2.00 5.44
N VAL A 586 -10.48 -2.18 6.59
CA VAL A 586 -11.88 -1.84 6.85
C VAL A 586 -11.97 -0.84 8.01
N LYS A 587 -13.19 -0.43 8.39
CA LYS A 587 -13.44 0.54 9.48
C LYS A 587 -12.64 1.85 9.23
N ALA A 588 -11.98 2.42 10.24
CA ALA A 588 -11.19 3.64 10.08
C ALA A 588 -9.83 3.42 9.38
N SER A 589 -9.45 2.18 9.05
CA SER A 589 -8.15 1.87 8.44
C SER A 589 -8.08 2.02 6.93
N GLY A 590 -9.18 2.20 6.21
CA GLY A 590 -9.07 2.43 4.77
C GLY A 590 -10.33 2.34 3.92
N LEU A 591 -10.13 2.59 2.62
CA LEU A 591 -11.10 2.48 1.54
C LEU A 591 -10.40 1.95 0.28
N GLY A 592 -11.04 1.03 -0.43
CA GLY A 592 -10.47 0.36 -1.60
C GLY A 592 -9.47 -0.74 -1.23
N ARG A 593 -8.75 -1.26 -2.23
CA ARG A 593 -7.64 -2.23 -2.05
C ARG A 593 -6.47 -1.88 -2.97
N GLU A 594 -5.26 -2.16 -2.53
CA GLU A 594 -4.06 -2.20 -3.37
C GLU A 594 -3.67 -3.65 -3.66
N GLN A 595 -2.74 -3.86 -4.60
CA GLN A 595 -2.32 -5.19 -5.07
C GLN A 595 -3.46 -6.03 -5.67
N SER A 596 -3.14 -7.21 -6.21
CA SER A 596 -4.05 -8.15 -6.88
C SER A 596 -4.79 -7.56 -8.09
N LYS A 597 -5.74 -8.34 -8.66
CA LYS A 597 -6.69 -7.84 -9.65
C LYS A 597 -7.61 -6.72 -9.11
N TYR A 598 -7.84 -6.69 -7.79
CA TYR A 598 -8.73 -5.70 -7.16
C TYR A 598 -8.07 -4.31 -7.13
N GLY A 599 -6.77 -4.22 -6.90
CA GLY A 599 -6.02 -2.97 -6.92
C GLY A 599 -5.90 -2.31 -8.29
N LEU A 600 -6.03 -3.06 -9.39
CA LEU A 600 -6.17 -2.46 -10.72
C LEU A 600 -7.56 -1.85 -10.91
N ALA A 601 -8.62 -2.51 -10.41
CA ALA A 601 -10.01 -2.06 -10.56
C ALA A 601 -10.28 -0.69 -9.89
N GLU A 602 -9.51 -0.35 -8.85
CA GLU A 602 -9.51 0.98 -8.22
C GLU A 602 -9.27 2.14 -9.21
N PHE A 603 -8.53 1.89 -10.30
CA PHE A 603 -8.14 2.86 -11.33
C PHE A 603 -9.01 2.79 -12.59
N LEU A 604 -10.12 2.04 -12.55
CA LEU A 604 -11.00 1.81 -13.70
C LEU A 604 -12.45 2.25 -13.42
N ASP A 605 -13.01 3.01 -14.36
CA ASP A 605 -14.44 3.27 -14.47
C ASP A 605 -15.14 2.17 -15.27
N VAL A 606 -16.27 1.71 -14.74
CA VAL A 606 -17.15 0.73 -15.38
C VAL A 606 -18.17 1.48 -16.22
N LYS A 607 -18.20 1.21 -17.53
CA LYS A 607 -19.08 1.86 -18.49
C LYS A 607 -20.02 0.86 -19.13
N TYR A 608 -21.30 0.97 -18.84
CA TYR A 608 -22.36 0.23 -19.51
C TYR A 608 -22.66 0.83 -20.89
N VAL A 609 -22.76 -0.01 -21.91
CA VAL A 609 -23.18 0.36 -23.27
C VAL A 609 -24.37 -0.53 -23.68
N CYS A 610 -25.52 0.11 -23.91
CA CYS A 610 -26.70 -0.51 -24.48
C CYS A 610 -26.74 -0.22 -25.98
N MET A 611 -26.63 -1.25 -26.82
CA MET A 611 -26.72 -1.11 -28.27
C MET A 611 -28.11 -1.56 -28.74
N GLY A 612 -28.92 -0.63 -29.22
CA GLY A 612 -30.14 -0.94 -29.96
C GLY A 612 -29.79 -1.41 -31.36
N LEU A 613 -30.29 -2.59 -31.76
CA LEU A 613 -29.95 -3.18 -33.06
C LEU A 613 -30.74 -2.56 -34.23
N GLY A 614 -31.77 -1.76 -33.96
CA GLY A 614 -32.57 -1.08 -34.99
C GLY A 614 -33.56 -1.97 -35.75
N TYR A 615 -33.58 -3.28 -35.49
CA TYR A 615 -34.56 -4.23 -36.00
C TYR A 615 -35.06 -5.15 -34.89
N ALA A 616 -36.36 -5.44 -34.89
CA ALA A 616 -36.91 -6.56 -34.15
C ALA A 616 -36.63 -7.86 -34.95
N PRO A 617 -36.20 -8.96 -34.33
CA PRO A 617 -36.20 -10.26 -34.99
C PRO A 617 -37.60 -10.58 -35.52
N THR A 618 -37.71 -10.81 -36.82
CA THR A 618 -38.99 -11.13 -37.48
C THR A 618 -39.54 -12.44 -36.93
N GLY A 619 -40.77 -12.42 -36.40
CA GLY A 619 -41.44 -13.63 -35.90
C GLY A 619 -42.01 -13.54 -34.47
N ALA A 620 -41.92 -12.39 -33.80
CA ALA A 620 -42.60 -12.16 -32.52
C ALA A 620 -43.68 -11.08 -32.68
N GLY A 621 -44.95 -11.51 -32.69
CA GLY A 621 -46.10 -10.61 -32.55
C GLY A 621 -46.18 -10.00 -31.13
N PRO A 622 -47.09 -9.02 -30.94
CA PRO A 622 -47.35 -8.39 -29.64
C PRO A 622 -47.88 -9.38 -28.60
#